data_AF-A0A1E2WXS5-F1
#
_entry.id   AF-A0A1E2WXS5-F1
#
_cell.length_a   1.000
_cell.length_b   1.000
_cell.length_c   1.000
_cell.angle_alpha   90.00
_cell.angle_beta   90.00
_cell.angle_gamma   90.00
#
_symmetry.space_group_name_H-M   'P 1'
#
loop_
_entity.id
_entity.type
_entity.pdbx_description
1 polymer ?
#
loop_
_entity_poly.entity_id
_entity_poly.type
_entity_poly.pdbx_seq_one_letter_code
_entity_poly.pdbx_strand_id
1 'polypeptide(L)'
;MYNPVPVFQLLLQDNPHLFTTEGLSSLLWDCVHIKAPNCHKFTYPSLLNKQVYLAIAGLEGSAEDELMIYRIMSNPQVWYNFTKVRQQGQPSENIGEEFYSSFGIEVYLQHRIINSIRCLQKSLNISGVRQTNIAVRDRLFSYPTLEDQLIMLDEDRLTLQQAVPEIIKYFVSLVQIQPAYRLFLVDQEEQKTSVSVTAVENAASSAAIAEISTESFDRQLTGANCWHDKSVERVDPDKIRLTLHLDWNENEFIFFEAQRPNLSRFPWTTEVA
;
A
#
# COMPACT_ATOMS: atom_id res chain seq x y z
N MET A 1 -7.63 -9.39 27.27
CA MET A 1 -6.63 -10.08 26.42
C MET A 1 -7.39 -10.99 25.48
N TYR A 2 -7.48 -10.64 24.20
CA TYR A 2 -8.05 -11.54 23.20
C TYR A 2 -7.01 -12.64 22.93
N ASN A 3 -7.42 -13.90 23.03
CA ASN A 3 -6.56 -15.05 22.81
C ASN A 3 -6.82 -15.55 21.37
N PRO A 4 -6.02 -15.16 20.36
CA PRO A 4 -6.35 -15.38 18.95
C PRO A 4 -6.07 -16.82 18.47
N VAL A 5 -5.93 -17.76 19.40
CA VAL A 5 -4.98 -18.86 19.25
C VAL A 5 -5.47 -20.07 18.42
N PRO A 6 -6.72 -20.56 18.51
CA PRO A 6 -7.06 -21.85 17.90
C PRO A 6 -7.06 -21.84 16.36
N VAL A 7 -7.72 -20.85 15.74
CA VAL A 7 -7.84 -20.80 14.26
C VAL A 7 -6.50 -20.51 13.58
N PHE A 8 -5.70 -19.60 14.12
CA PHE A 8 -4.39 -19.29 13.55
C PHE A 8 -3.37 -20.41 13.78
N GLN A 9 -3.47 -21.16 14.89
CA GLN A 9 -2.66 -22.38 15.07
C GLN A 9 -3.01 -23.45 14.03
N LEU A 10 -4.29 -23.67 13.75
CA LEU A 10 -4.73 -24.61 12.71
C LEU A 10 -4.26 -24.16 11.33
N LEU A 11 -4.43 -22.86 11.01
CA LEU A 11 -3.93 -22.29 9.76
C LEU A 11 -2.41 -22.44 9.64
N LEU A 12 -1.65 -22.28 10.74
CA LEU A 12 -0.19 -22.44 10.77
C LEU A 12 0.23 -23.89 10.52
N GLN A 13 -0.49 -24.85 11.09
CA GLN A 13 -0.22 -26.28 10.89
C GLN A 13 -0.48 -26.70 9.45
N ASP A 14 -1.60 -26.29 8.88
CA ASP A 14 -2.02 -26.71 7.53
C ASP A 14 -1.33 -25.89 6.43
N ASN A 15 -1.00 -24.63 6.69
CA ASN A 15 -0.50 -23.66 5.71
C ASN A 15 0.66 -22.82 6.29
N PRO A 16 1.80 -23.42 6.65
CA PRO A 16 2.90 -22.70 7.32
C PRO A 16 3.48 -21.53 6.50
N HIS A 17 3.36 -21.60 5.18
CA HIS A 17 3.80 -20.55 4.25
C HIS A 17 2.95 -19.27 4.31
N LEU A 18 1.76 -19.29 4.93
CA LEU A 18 0.99 -18.08 5.20
C LEU A 18 1.59 -17.22 6.32
N PHE A 19 2.52 -17.76 7.11
CA PHE A 19 3.09 -17.11 8.28
C PHE A 19 4.49 -16.56 8.00
N THR A 20 4.65 -16.02 6.79
CA THR A 20 5.76 -15.15 6.38
C THR A 20 5.22 -13.75 6.08
N THR A 21 6.10 -12.78 5.85
CA THR A 21 5.73 -11.42 5.43
C THR A 21 4.83 -11.45 4.20
N GLU A 22 5.22 -12.18 3.15
CA GLU A 22 4.45 -12.30 1.90
C GLU A 22 3.14 -13.07 2.10
N GLY A 23 3.17 -14.11 2.94
CA GLY A 23 1.99 -14.91 3.26
C GLY A 23 0.92 -14.11 4.00
N LEU A 24 1.32 -13.35 5.03
CA LEU A 24 0.38 -12.53 5.82
C LEU A 24 -0.16 -11.35 5.00
N SER A 25 0.67 -10.71 4.16
CA SER A 25 0.21 -9.66 3.25
C SER A 25 -0.79 -10.19 2.24
N SER A 26 -0.53 -11.37 1.67
CA SER A 26 -1.45 -12.03 0.75
C SER A 26 -2.77 -12.40 1.44
N LEU A 27 -2.70 -12.93 2.67
CA LEU A 27 -3.89 -13.22 3.47
C LEU A 27 -4.71 -11.96 3.74
N LEU A 28 -4.07 -10.85 4.12
CA LEU A 28 -4.75 -9.56 4.29
C LEU A 28 -5.40 -9.10 2.99
N TRP A 29 -4.70 -9.21 1.85
CA TRP A 29 -5.24 -8.84 0.55
C TRP A 29 -6.51 -9.61 0.23
N ASP A 30 -6.46 -10.94 0.40
CA ASP A 30 -7.60 -11.82 0.16
C ASP A 30 -8.76 -11.53 1.13
N CYS A 31 -8.47 -11.23 2.39
CA CYS A 31 -9.46 -10.83 3.39
C CYS A 31 -10.12 -9.46 3.08
N VAL A 32 -9.40 -8.53 2.48
CA VAL A 32 -9.96 -7.24 2.04
C VAL A 32 -10.84 -7.43 0.80
N HIS A 33 -10.48 -8.37 -0.08
CA HIS A 33 -11.12 -8.59 -1.39
C HIS A 33 -12.05 -9.82 -1.46
N ILE A 34 -12.61 -10.29 -0.33
CA ILE A 34 -13.46 -11.51 -0.20
C ILE A 34 -14.56 -11.65 -1.28
N LYS A 35 -15.04 -10.55 -1.87
CA LYS A 35 -16.08 -10.55 -2.92
C LYS A 35 -15.60 -10.20 -4.32
N ALA A 36 -14.30 -10.01 -4.55
CA ALA A 36 -13.74 -9.73 -5.85
C ALA A 36 -13.15 -11.03 -6.43
N PRO A 37 -13.94 -11.87 -7.11
CA PRO A 37 -13.53 -13.20 -7.56
C PRO A 37 -12.27 -13.22 -8.45
N ASN A 38 -11.90 -12.08 -9.03
CA ASN A 38 -10.73 -11.92 -9.90
C ASN A 38 -9.48 -11.37 -9.19
N CYS A 39 -9.54 -11.09 -7.87
CA CYS A 39 -8.45 -10.48 -7.10
C CYS A 39 -7.72 -11.47 -6.19
N HIS A 40 -8.19 -12.72 -6.09
CA HIS A 40 -7.59 -13.75 -5.26
C HIS A 40 -6.36 -14.35 -5.93
N LYS A 41 -5.18 -14.11 -5.36
CA LYS A 41 -3.93 -14.72 -5.84
C LYS A 41 -3.68 -16.09 -5.22
N PHE A 42 -4.23 -16.34 -4.03
CA PHE A 42 -4.18 -17.66 -3.40
C PHE A 42 -5.59 -18.24 -3.23
N THR A 43 -5.89 -19.26 -4.01
CA THR A 43 -7.11 -20.04 -3.81
C THR A 43 -6.86 -21.09 -2.74
N TYR A 44 -6.87 -20.73 -1.45
CA TYR A 44 -6.97 -21.73 -0.37
C TYR A 44 -8.43 -22.14 -0.22
N PRO A 45 -8.85 -23.35 -0.64
CA PRO A 45 -10.26 -23.74 -0.58
C PRO A 45 -10.81 -23.76 0.85
N SER A 46 -9.94 -23.92 1.86
CA SER A 46 -10.27 -23.81 3.28
C SER A 46 -10.66 -22.39 3.71
N LEU A 47 -10.09 -21.35 3.10
CA LEU A 47 -10.43 -19.95 3.35
C LEU A 47 -11.71 -19.52 2.63
N LEU A 48 -12.28 -20.31 1.72
CA LEU A 48 -13.59 -20.02 1.11
C LEU A 48 -14.76 -20.27 2.09
N ASN A 49 -14.50 -20.92 3.22
CA ASN A 49 -15.50 -21.12 4.25
C ASN A 49 -15.66 -19.84 5.09
N LYS A 50 -16.86 -19.24 5.05
CA LYS A 50 -17.25 -18.07 5.86
C LYS A 50 -16.92 -18.22 7.35
N GLN A 51 -16.96 -19.45 7.89
CA GLN A 51 -16.63 -19.73 9.28
C GLN A 51 -15.17 -19.42 9.61
N VAL A 52 -14.24 -19.58 8.67
CA VAL A 52 -12.82 -19.26 8.89
C VAL A 52 -12.61 -17.76 9.00
N TYR A 53 -13.25 -16.95 8.17
CA TYR A 53 -13.19 -15.48 8.30
C TYR A 53 -13.83 -14.98 9.60
N LEU A 54 -14.94 -15.58 10.04
CA LEU A 54 -15.56 -15.26 11.33
C LEU A 54 -14.64 -15.65 12.50
N ALA A 55 -13.99 -16.82 12.42
CA ALA A 55 -13.02 -17.26 13.42
C ALA A 55 -11.79 -16.35 13.46
N ILE A 56 -11.24 -15.95 12.30
CA ILE A 56 -10.14 -14.98 12.20
C ILE A 56 -10.56 -13.61 12.78
N ALA A 57 -11.80 -13.17 12.51
CA ALA A 57 -12.36 -11.96 13.10
C ALA A 57 -12.54 -12.08 14.63
N GLY A 58 -12.47 -13.30 15.18
CA GLY A 58 -12.73 -13.59 16.59
C GLY A 58 -14.22 -13.49 16.94
N LEU A 59 -15.09 -13.89 16.00
CA LEU A 59 -16.55 -13.88 16.09
C LEU A 59 -17.10 -15.31 15.93
N GLU A 60 -16.66 -16.22 16.80
CA GLU A 60 -17.06 -17.63 16.77
C GLU A 60 -18.50 -17.80 17.31
N GLY A 61 -19.48 -17.36 16.52
CA GLY A 61 -20.89 -17.80 16.60
C GLY A 61 -21.56 -17.65 17.96
N SER A 62 -21.06 -16.79 18.84
CA SER A 62 -21.68 -16.56 20.14
C SER A 62 -22.91 -15.66 20.00
N ALA A 63 -23.84 -15.74 20.96
CA ALA A 63 -24.99 -14.84 21.01
C ALA A 63 -24.58 -13.35 21.08
N GLU A 64 -23.39 -13.05 21.62
CA GLU A 64 -22.82 -11.71 21.64
C GLU A 64 -22.35 -11.25 20.25
N ASP A 65 -21.79 -12.16 19.44
CA ASP A 65 -21.38 -11.88 18.07
C ASP A 65 -22.60 -11.61 17.17
N GLU A 66 -23.66 -12.41 17.32
CA GLU A 66 -24.94 -12.20 16.62
C GLU A 66 -25.58 -10.86 17.00
N LEU A 67 -25.53 -10.50 18.28
CA LEU A 67 -26.04 -9.22 18.77
C LEU A 67 -25.20 -8.03 18.30
N MET A 68 -23.88 -8.19 18.17
CA MET A 68 -22.97 -7.17 17.63
C MET A 68 -23.21 -6.97 16.14
N ILE A 69 -23.34 -8.06 15.37
CA ILE A 69 -23.73 -8.02 13.95
C ILE A 69 -25.09 -7.33 13.80
N TYR A 70 -26.07 -7.69 14.62
CA TYR A 70 -27.39 -7.06 14.63
C TYR A 70 -27.32 -5.56 14.95
N ARG A 71 -26.50 -5.15 15.93
CA ARG A 71 -26.28 -3.73 16.27
C ARG A 71 -25.67 -2.95 15.10
N ILE A 72 -24.70 -3.53 14.39
CA ILE A 72 -24.09 -2.92 13.21
C ILE A 72 -25.12 -2.76 12.08
N MET A 73 -25.97 -3.77 11.86
CA MET A 73 -27.08 -3.69 10.90
C MET A 73 -28.10 -2.60 11.27
N SER A 74 -28.35 -2.42 12.57
CA SER A 74 -29.34 -1.47 13.07
C SER A 74 -28.89 -0.01 13.04
N ASN A 75 -27.57 0.25 13.06
CA ASN A 75 -27.03 1.61 12.99
C ASN A 75 -25.67 1.66 12.26
N PRO A 76 -25.66 1.54 10.91
CA PRO A 76 -24.44 1.51 10.10
C PRO A 76 -23.66 2.84 10.11
N GLN A 77 -24.37 3.95 10.29
CA GLN A 77 -23.82 5.32 10.13
C GLN A 77 -22.90 5.71 11.29
N VAL A 78 -23.17 5.24 12.51
CA VAL A 78 -22.29 5.43 13.69
C VAL A 78 -20.96 4.68 13.52
N TRP A 79 -20.99 3.48 12.93
CA TRP A 79 -19.79 2.68 12.70
C TRP A 79 -18.90 3.22 11.58
N TYR A 80 -19.51 3.72 10.51
CA TYR A 80 -18.80 4.43 9.44
C TYR A 80 -18.07 5.68 9.96
N ASN A 81 -18.66 6.41 10.91
CA ASN A 81 -18.00 7.54 11.56
C ASN A 81 -16.83 7.10 12.47
N PHE A 82 -16.89 5.92 13.08
CA PHE A 82 -15.80 5.37 13.90
C PHE A 82 -14.58 4.98 13.05
N THR A 83 -14.78 4.45 11.84
CA THR A 83 -13.70 4.12 10.90
C THR A 83 -13.10 5.37 10.26
N LYS A 84 -13.91 6.41 10.04
CA LYS A 84 -13.50 7.73 9.53
C LYS A 84 -12.55 8.48 10.47
N VAL A 85 -12.65 8.30 11.79
CA VAL A 85 -11.70 8.90 12.75
C VAL A 85 -10.26 8.39 12.55
N ARG A 86 -10.06 7.28 11.81
CA ARG A 86 -8.74 6.75 11.46
C ARG A 86 -8.26 7.01 10.03
N GLN A 87 -9.12 7.51 9.14
CA GLN A 87 -8.75 7.81 7.74
C GLN A 87 -9.16 9.25 7.42
N GLN A 88 -8.17 10.14 7.29
CA GLN A 88 -8.41 11.55 6.99
C GLN A 88 -9.00 11.70 5.58
N GLY A 89 -10.31 11.96 5.51
CA GLY A 89 -11.02 12.30 4.28
C GLY A 89 -12.49 12.64 4.57
N GLN A 90 -13.02 13.71 3.97
CA GLN A 90 -14.43 14.09 4.10
C GLN A 90 -15.29 13.35 3.06
N PRO A 91 -16.29 12.55 3.46
CA PRO A 91 -17.24 11.91 2.57
C PRO A 91 -18.42 12.81 2.22
N SER A 92 -19.04 12.53 1.08
CA SER A 92 -20.26 13.17 0.61
C SER A 92 -21.45 12.87 1.53
N GLU A 93 -22.39 13.82 1.60
CA GLU A 93 -23.54 13.80 2.52
C GLU A 93 -24.59 12.71 2.23
N ASN A 94 -24.47 11.97 1.11
CA ASN A 94 -25.49 11.05 0.61
C ASN A 94 -25.13 9.55 0.64
N ILE A 95 -24.07 9.14 1.36
CA ILE A 95 -23.62 7.73 1.37
C ILE A 95 -24.66 6.76 1.97
N GLY A 96 -25.53 7.26 2.86
CA GLY A 96 -26.54 6.45 3.55
C GLY A 96 -27.66 5.88 2.67
N GLU A 97 -27.95 6.51 1.52
CA GLU A 97 -29.01 6.05 0.61
C GLU A 97 -28.46 5.18 -0.55
N GLU A 98 -27.17 5.30 -0.88
CA GLU A 98 -26.55 4.55 -1.99
C GLU A 98 -25.92 3.20 -1.58
N PHE A 99 -25.59 2.99 -0.30
CA PHE A 99 -24.79 1.84 0.14
C PHE A 99 -25.47 1.01 1.27
N TYR A 100 -26.17 -0.05 0.83
CA TYR A 100 -26.98 -1.04 1.57
C TYR A 100 -26.55 -1.45 3.01
N SER A 101 -27.57 -1.93 3.76
CA SER A 101 -27.57 -2.51 5.12
C SER A 101 -26.55 -3.60 5.46
N SER A 102 -25.81 -4.12 4.47
CA SER A 102 -24.77 -5.17 4.65
C SER A 102 -23.35 -4.60 4.72
N PHE A 103 -23.14 -3.38 4.26
CA PHE A 103 -21.81 -2.76 4.11
C PHE A 103 -21.13 -2.50 5.46
N GLY A 104 -21.90 -2.10 6.49
CA GLY A 104 -21.36 -1.87 7.83
C GLY A 104 -20.77 -3.14 8.47
N ILE A 105 -21.39 -4.31 8.24
CA ILE A 105 -20.87 -5.59 8.74
C ILE A 105 -19.58 -5.96 8.02
N GLU A 106 -19.51 -5.75 6.72
CA GLU A 106 -18.34 -6.10 5.90
C GLU A 106 -17.11 -5.28 6.30
N VAL A 107 -17.27 -3.96 6.44
CA VAL A 107 -16.20 -3.07 6.92
C VAL A 107 -15.76 -3.44 8.35
N TYR A 108 -16.71 -3.75 9.23
CA TYR A 108 -16.41 -4.19 10.60
C TYR A 108 -15.62 -5.52 10.61
N LEU A 109 -16.06 -6.51 9.83
CA LEU A 109 -15.36 -7.79 9.69
C LEU A 109 -13.96 -7.61 9.13
N GLN A 110 -13.81 -6.82 8.07
CA GLN A 110 -12.50 -6.49 7.49
C GLN A 110 -11.57 -5.87 8.54
N HIS A 111 -12.02 -4.86 9.29
CA HIS A 111 -11.20 -4.25 10.34
C HIS A 111 -10.80 -5.25 11.43
N ARG A 112 -11.72 -6.13 11.86
CA ARG A 112 -11.41 -7.14 12.86
C ARG A 112 -10.39 -8.16 12.35
N ILE A 113 -10.55 -8.63 11.12
CA ILE A 113 -9.63 -9.55 10.48
C ILE A 113 -8.23 -8.93 10.35
N ILE A 114 -8.15 -7.69 9.85
CA ILE A 114 -6.89 -6.94 9.75
C ILE A 114 -6.20 -6.83 11.11
N ASN A 115 -6.96 -6.44 12.15
CA ASN A 115 -6.41 -6.32 13.50
C ASN A 115 -5.94 -7.67 14.05
N SER A 116 -6.71 -8.75 13.85
CA SER A 116 -6.34 -10.10 14.28
C SER A 116 -5.04 -10.57 13.62
N ILE A 117 -4.89 -10.35 12.31
CA ILE A 117 -3.67 -10.72 11.58
C ILE A 117 -2.47 -9.88 12.04
N ARG A 118 -2.65 -8.57 12.27
CA ARG A 118 -1.59 -7.70 12.83
C ARG A 118 -1.18 -8.08 14.26
N CYS A 119 -2.14 -8.51 15.08
CA CYS A 119 -1.84 -9.07 16.41
C CYS A 119 -1.03 -10.36 16.31
N LEU A 120 -1.41 -11.24 15.38
CA LEU A 120 -0.68 -12.48 15.10
C LEU A 120 0.75 -12.18 14.61
N GLN A 121 0.91 -11.27 13.64
CA GLN A 121 2.20 -10.81 13.14
C GLN A 121 3.12 -10.42 14.29
N LYS A 122 2.62 -9.56 15.21
CA LYS A 122 3.33 -9.16 16.44
C LYS A 122 3.66 -10.34 17.34
N SER A 123 2.71 -11.26 17.57
CA SER A 123 2.93 -12.39 18.48
C SER A 123 3.98 -13.37 17.97
N LEU A 124 4.12 -13.49 16.65
CA LEU A 124 5.08 -14.38 15.99
C LEU A 124 6.38 -13.68 15.59
N ASN A 125 6.50 -12.38 15.89
CA ASN A 125 7.61 -11.52 15.48
C ASN A 125 7.91 -11.63 13.96
N ILE A 126 6.86 -11.63 13.14
CA ILE A 126 7.00 -11.66 11.68
C ILE A 126 7.23 -10.23 11.19
N SER A 127 8.40 -9.98 10.60
CA SER A 127 8.77 -8.66 10.06
C SER A 127 7.73 -8.17 9.04
N GLY A 128 7.39 -6.89 9.11
CA GLY A 128 6.57 -6.23 8.09
C GLY A 128 7.38 -5.78 6.87
N VAL A 129 8.70 -5.90 6.92
CA VAL A 129 9.62 -5.43 5.89
C VAL A 129 9.90 -6.55 4.89
N ARG A 130 9.81 -6.23 3.60
CA ARG A 130 10.27 -7.11 2.51
C ARG A 130 11.43 -6.50 1.76
N GLN A 131 12.20 -7.35 1.10
CA GLN A 131 13.21 -6.90 0.14
C GLN A 131 12.54 -6.62 -1.21
N THR A 132 12.65 -5.40 -1.69
CA THR A 132 12.13 -4.97 -3.00
C THR A 132 13.28 -4.71 -3.96
N ASN A 133 13.04 -4.93 -5.25
CA ASN A 133 14.01 -4.70 -6.32
C ASN A 133 13.46 -3.69 -7.32
N ILE A 134 14.32 -2.78 -7.76
CA ILE A 134 14.06 -1.89 -8.90
C ILE A 134 15.18 -2.06 -9.91
N ALA A 135 14.79 -2.31 -11.16
CA ALA A 135 15.69 -2.37 -12.28
C ALA A 135 15.51 -1.12 -13.14
N VAL A 136 16.56 -0.30 -13.25
CA VAL A 136 16.61 0.83 -14.19
C VAL A 136 17.89 0.68 -15.00
N ARG A 137 17.73 0.60 -16.32
CA ARG A 137 18.81 0.29 -17.28
C ARG A 137 19.49 -1.04 -16.96
N ASP A 138 20.80 -1.01 -16.76
CA ASP A 138 21.67 -2.11 -16.39
C ASP A 138 21.88 -2.22 -14.86
N ARG A 139 21.17 -1.40 -14.07
CA ARG A 139 21.30 -1.37 -12.61
C ARG A 139 20.11 -2.05 -11.96
N LEU A 140 20.40 -3.08 -11.16
CA LEU A 140 19.47 -3.65 -10.19
C LEU A 140 19.79 -3.07 -8.83
N PHE A 141 18.80 -2.49 -8.16
CA PHE A 141 18.92 -1.99 -6.82
C PHE A 141 17.91 -2.67 -5.91
N SER A 142 18.41 -3.22 -4.81
CA SER A 142 17.62 -3.96 -3.83
C SER A 142 17.60 -3.18 -2.53
N TYR A 143 16.41 -2.93 -1.99
CA TYR A 143 16.24 -2.20 -0.73
C TYR A 143 15.08 -2.74 0.10
N PRO A 144 15.13 -2.63 1.45
CA PRO A 144 14.00 -2.96 2.30
C PRO A 144 12.91 -1.90 2.22
N THR A 145 11.65 -2.32 2.20
CA THR A 145 10.46 -1.44 2.18
C THR A 145 9.36 -2.09 3.00
N LEU A 146 8.40 -1.30 3.50
CA LEU A 146 7.26 -1.88 4.20
C LEU A 146 6.35 -2.60 3.21
N GLU A 147 5.86 -3.78 3.58
CA GLU A 147 4.83 -4.48 2.83
C GLU A 147 3.47 -3.80 3.08
N ASP A 148 2.86 -3.24 2.04
CA ASP A 148 1.72 -2.29 2.04
C ASP A 148 0.59 -2.52 3.07
N GLN A 149 0.33 -3.76 3.47
CA GLN A 149 -0.76 -4.11 4.38
C GLN A 149 -0.32 -4.46 5.81
N LEU A 150 0.95 -4.83 5.97
CA LEU A 150 1.53 -5.20 7.26
C LEU A 150 1.90 -3.96 8.07
N ILE A 151 2.15 -4.17 9.36
CA ILE A 151 2.65 -3.11 10.23
C ILE A 151 4.14 -3.27 10.43
N MET A 152 4.82 -2.14 10.61
CA MET A 152 6.21 -2.12 11.02
C MET A 152 6.35 -2.60 12.48
N LEU A 153 7.30 -3.50 12.73
CA LEU A 153 7.72 -3.88 14.08
C LEU A 153 8.84 -2.97 14.59
N ASP A 154 9.09 -2.94 15.90
CA ASP A 154 10.15 -2.09 16.45
C ASP A 154 11.55 -2.50 15.95
N GLU A 155 11.75 -3.79 15.68
CA GLU A 155 12.98 -4.35 15.11
C GLU A 155 13.20 -3.92 13.64
N ASP A 156 12.12 -3.63 12.92
CA ASP A 156 12.16 -3.23 11.49
C ASP A 156 12.70 -1.80 11.31
N ARG A 157 12.52 -0.94 12.32
CA ARG A 157 12.88 0.50 12.26
C ARG A 157 14.34 0.72 11.89
N LEU A 158 15.24 -0.05 12.51
CA LEU A 158 16.68 0.10 12.27
C LEU A 158 17.03 -0.26 10.82
N THR A 159 16.45 -1.33 10.29
CA THR A 159 16.65 -1.79 8.91
C THR A 159 16.20 -0.73 7.90
N LEU A 160 15.00 -0.16 8.09
CA LEU A 160 14.47 0.89 7.22
C LEU A 160 15.30 2.17 7.29
N GLN A 161 15.68 2.60 8.51
CA GLN A 161 16.49 3.81 8.70
C GLN A 161 17.87 3.70 8.03
N GLN A 162 18.51 2.54 8.16
CA GLN A 162 19.83 2.28 7.58
C GLN A 162 19.81 2.24 6.05
N ALA A 163 18.65 1.95 5.45
CA ALA A 163 18.50 1.92 4.00
C ALA A 163 18.34 3.32 3.37
N VAL A 164 17.81 4.30 4.13
CA VAL A 164 17.53 5.65 3.63
C VAL A 164 18.70 6.25 2.83
N PRO A 165 19.95 6.30 3.33
CA PRO A 165 21.04 6.95 2.60
C PRO A 165 21.36 6.29 1.25
N GLU A 166 21.30 4.96 1.16
CA GLU A 166 21.59 4.25 -0.09
C GLU A 166 20.45 4.39 -1.10
N ILE A 167 19.19 4.44 -0.65
CA ILE A 167 18.03 4.71 -1.52
C ILE A 167 18.14 6.11 -2.14
N ILE A 168 18.47 7.11 -1.32
CA ILE A 168 18.67 8.50 -1.78
C ILE A 168 19.80 8.58 -2.79
N LYS A 169 20.95 7.99 -2.46
CA LYS A 169 22.11 7.95 -3.34
C LYS A 169 21.80 7.27 -4.67
N TYR A 170 21.04 6.16 -4.64
CA TYR A 170 20.58 5.49 -5.85
C TYR A 170 19.67 6.40 -6.68
N PHE A 171 18.64 7.00 -6.07
CA PHE A 171 17.73 7.94 -6.74
C PHE A 171 18.49 9.10 -7.40
N VAL A 172 19.33 9.80 -6.64
CA VAL A 172 20.16 10.90 -7.16
C VAL A 172 21.01 10.45 -8.34
N SER A 173 21.61 9.26 -8.25
CA SER A 173 22.41 8.70 -9.34
C SER A 173 21.60 8.49 -10.62
N LEU A 174 20.29 8.17 -10.52
CA LEU A 174 19.40 7.99 -11.67
C LEU A 174 18.99 9.33 -12.29
N VAL A 175 18.66 10.32 -11.46
CA VAL A 175 18.23 11.65 -11.92
C VAL A 175 19.33 12.32 -12.75
N GLN A 176 20.59 12.11 -12.38
CA GLN A 176 21.74 12.74 -13.01
C GLN A 176 22.21 12.05 -14.31
N ILE A 177 21.68 10.85 -14.67
CA ILE A 177 22.18 10.15 -15.87
C ILE A 177 21.63 10.79 -17.15
N GLN A 178 22.50 11.05 -18.12
CA GLN A 178 22.11 11.70 -19.38
C GLN A 178 21.19 10.82 -20.27
N PRO A 179 20.19 11.41 -20.96
CA PRO A 179 19.68 12.76 -20.72
C PRO A 179 19.03 12.83 -19.33
N ALA A 180 19.44 13.82 -18.53
CA ALA A 180 19.05 13.94 -17.13
C ALA A 180 17.53 14.08 -16.97
N TYR A 181 16.98 13.47 -15.92
CA TYR A 181 15.58 13.63 -15.58
C TYR A 181 15.32 15.05 -15.07
N ARG A 182 14.18 15.63 -15.43
CA ARG A 182 13.68 16.86 -14.81
C ARG A 182 13.14 16.49 -13.43
N LEU A 183 13.68 17.09 -12.37
CA LEU A 183 13.35 16.75 -10.99
C LEU A 183 12.35 17.75 -10.40
N PHE A 184 11.33 17.23 -9.73
CA PHE A 184 10.26 18.01 -9.12
C PHE A 184 10.01 17.58 -7.68
N LEU A 185 9.68 18.55 -6.83
CA LEU A 185 8.95 18.34 -5.59
C LEU A 185 7.46 18.39 -5.92
N VAL A 186 6.69 17.41 -5.44
CA VAL A 186 5.24 17.35 -5.64
C VAL A 186 4.55 17.63 -4.32
N ASP A 187 3.62 18.58 -4.31
CA ASP A 187 2.83 18.90 -3.13
C ASP A 187 1.54 18.08 -3.06
N GLN A 188 0.71 18.37 -2.05
CA GLN A 188 -0.55 17.68 -1.81
C GLN A 188 -1.61 17.92 -2.90
N GLU A 189 -1.47 18.98 -3.70
CA GLU A 189 -2.35 19.30 -4.83
C GLU A 189 -1.80 18.75 -6.16
N GLU A 190 -0.79 17.87 -6.08
CA GLU A 190 -0.03 17.30 -7.21
C GLU A 190 0.71 18.34 -8.06
N GLN A 191 0.89 19.57 -7.54
CA GLN A 191 1.64 20.62 -8.23
C GLN A 191 3.13 20.31 -8.19
N LYS A 192 3.80 20.55 -9.32
CA LYS A 192 5.21 20.19 -9.52
C LYS A 192 6.08 21.42 -9.51
N THR A 193 6.92 21.54 -8.48
CA THR A 193 7.93 22.60 -8.39
C THR A 193 9.28 22.03 -8.78
N SER A 194 9.96 22.65 -9.75
CA SER A 194 11.30 22.23 -10.16
C SER A 194 12.30 22.40 -9.01
N VAL A 195 13.10 21.36 -8.72
CA VAL A 195 14.06 21.35 -7.62
C VAL A 195 15.40 20.75 -8.04
N SER A 196 16.44 21.03 -7.26
CA SER A 196 17.77 20.45 -7.45
C SER A 196 17.95 19.17 -6.64
N VAL A 197 18.98 18.39 -6.99
CA VAL A 197 19.43 17.23 -6.20
C VAL A 197 19.74 17.61 -4.76
N THR A 198 20.32 18.79 -4.53
CA THR A 198 20.62 19.28 -3.17
C THR A 198 19.37 19.42 -2.30
N ALA A 199 18.20 19.74 -2.89
CA ALA A 199 16.95 19.77 -2.14
C ALA A 199 16.54 18.37 -1.64
N VAL A 200 16.79 17.34 -2.44
CA VAL A 200 16.54 15.93 -2.08
C VAL A 200 17.46 15.49 -0.95
N GLU A 201 18.76 15.78 -1.07
CA GLU A 201 19.77 15.45 -0.05
C GLU A 201 19.46 16.14 1.29
N ASN A 202 19.01 17.39 1.26
CA ASN A 202 18.59 18.11 2.46
C ASN A 202 17.35 17.47 3.10
N ALA A 203 16.33 17.12 2.31
CA ALA A 203 15.12 16.47 2.81
C ALA A 203 15.39 15.08 3.38
N ALA A 204 16.34 14.35 2.81
CA ALA A 204 16.75 13.02 3.25
C ALA A 204 17.25 12.98 4.70
N SER A 205 17.88 14.07 5.18
CA SER A 205 18.44 14.12 6.54
C SER A 205 17.39 13.97 7.65
N SER A 206 16.11 14.24 7.35
CA SER A 206 14.99 14.14 8.28
C SER A 206 14.10 12.92 8.02
N ALA A 207 14.42 12.07 7.05
CA ALA A 207 13.59 10.94 6.67
C ALA A 207 13.80 9.75 7.63
N ALA A 208 12.70 9.16 8.10
CA ALA A 208 12.68 7.91 8.85
C ALA A 208 12.69 6.70 7.90
N ILE A 209 11.96 6.80 6.80
CA ILE A 209 11.82 5.74 5.77
C ILE A 209 11.94 6.42 4.40
N ALA A 210 12.55 5.73 3.44
CA ALA A 210 12.59 6.15 2.05
C ALA A 210 12.12 5.01 1.17
N GLU A 211 11.32 5.34 0.16
CA GLU A 211 10.86 4.40 -0.86
C GLU A 211 11.10 4.99 -2.24
N ILE A 212 11.44 4.13 -3.18
CA ILE A 212 11.61 4.50 -4.58
C ILE A 212 10.64 3.66 -5.42
N SER A 213 10.13 4.23 -6.50
CA SER A 213 9.32 3.50 -7.47
C SER A 213 9.53 4.04 -8.88
N THR A 214 9.17 3.24 -9.88
CA THR A 214 9.32 3.61 -11.29
C THR A 214 8.04 3.34 -12.03
N GLU A 215 7.68 4.23 -12.95
CA GLU A 215 6.52 4.07 -13.80
C GLU A 215 6.87 4.37 -15.25
N SER A 216 6.30 3.58 -16.16
CA SER A 216 6.32 3.89 -17.59
C SER A 216 4.98 3.57 -18.21
N PHE A 217 4.60 4.36 -19.22
CA PHE A 217 3.31 4.24 -19.86
C PHE A 217 3.42 4.29 -21.39
N ASP A 218 2.65 3.44 -22.04
CA ASP A 218 2.30 3.55 -23.45
C ASP A 218 0.95 4.25 -23.55
N ARG A 219 0.94 5.43 -24.19
CA ARG A 219 -0.28 6.17 -24.50
C ARG A 219 -0.93 5.56 -25.73
N GLN A 220 -2.13 5.04 -25.59
CA GLN A 220 -2.94 4.57 -26.71
C GLN A 220 -4.13 5.49 -26.93
N LEU A 221 -4.29 5.99 -28.15
CA LEU A 221 -5.50 6.71 -28.54
C LEU A 221 -6.62 5.69 -28.72
N THR A 222 -7.68 5.80 -27.92
CA THR A 222 -8.85 4.95 -28.09
C THR A 222 -9.74 5.48 -29.21
N GLY A 223 -10.65 4.64 -29.72
CA GLY A 223 -11.65 5.03 -30.72
C GLY A 223 -12.59 6.17 -30.29
N ALA A 224 -12.57 6.57 -29.01
CA ALA A 224 -13.35 7.68 -28.46
C ALA A 224 -12.54 9.00 -28.37
N ASN A 225 -11.39 9.11 -29.04
CA ASN A 225 -10.47 10.25 -28.94
C ASN A 225 -9.99 10.56 -27.51
N CYS A 226 -10.04 9.58 -26.60
CA CYS A 226 -9.40 9.69 -25.30
C CYS A 226 -8.08 8.89 -25.30
N TRP A 227 -7.06 9.45 -24.66
CA TRP A 227 -5.79 8.78 -24.43
C TRP A 227 -5.92 7.91 -23.18
N HIS A 228 -5.49 6.66 -23.29
CA HIS A 228 -5.37 5.74 -22.16
C HIS A 228 -3.90 5.41 -21.94
N ASP A 229 -3.46 5.49 -20.68
CA ASP A 229 -2.12 5.12 -20.25
C ASP A 229 -2.09 3.63 -19.89
N LYS A 230 -1.37 2.83 -20.69
CA LYS A 230 -1.11 1.43 -20.37
C LYS A 230 0.27 1.30 -19.74
N SER A 231 0.34 0.74 -18.53
CA SER A 231 1.63 0.49 -17.87
C SER A 231 2.50 -0.47 -18.69
N VAL A 232 3.78 -0.15 -18.82
CA VAL A 232 4.78 -0.94 -19.54
C VAL A 232 6.12 -0.91 -18.81
N GLU A 233 6.93 -1.94 -19.02
CA GLU A 233 8.32 -1.96 -18.54
C GLU A 233 9.24 -1.33 -19.59
N ARG A 234 10.18 -0.48 -19.15
CA ARG A 234 11.16 0.17 -20.02
C ARG A 234 12.52 0.24 -19.34
N VAL A 235 13.56 0.14 -20.17
CA VAL A 235 14.97 0.34 -19.77
C VAL A 235 15.16 1.69 -19.07
N ASP A 236 14.50 2.72 -19.59
CA ASP A 236 14.43 4.05 -19.02
C ASP A 236 12.96 4.35 -18.69
N PRO A 237 12.61 4.41 -17.40
CA PRO A 237 11.25 4.71 -16.99
C PRO A 237 10.84 6.14 -17.40
N ASP A 238 9.55 6.38 -17.50
CA ASP A 238 9.05 7.73 -17.80
C ASP A 238 9.08 8.60 -16.54
N LYS A 239 8.87 7.97 -15.37
CA LYS A 239 8.92 8.59 -14.05
C LYS A 239 9.69 7.71 -13.06
N ILE A 240 10.47 8.37 -12.21
CA ILE A 240 11.06 7.77 -11.01
C ILE A 240 10.57 8.60 -9.83
N ARG A 241 9.97 7.96 -8.83
CA ARG A 241 9.43 8.62 -7.65
C ARG A 241 10.26 8.24 -6.43
N LEU A 242 10.48 9.21 -5.56
CA LEU A 242 11.10 9.04 -4.26
C LEU A 242 10.14 9.58 -3.21
N THR A 243 9.70 8.72 -2.30
CA THR A 243 8.87 9.09 -1.15
C THR A 243 9.73 9.03 0.10
N LEU A 244 9.75 10.11 0.86
CA LEU A 244 10.44 10.20 2.15
C LEU A 244 9.41 10.36 3.25
N HIS A 245 9.29 9.36 4.12
CA HIS A 245 8.43 9.46 5.29
C HIS A 245 9.22 10.08 6.43
N LEU A 246 8.68 11.15 7.01
CA LEU A 246 9.26 11.92 8.10
C LEU A 246 8.91 11.32 9.47
N ASP A 247 7.87 10.50 9.52
CA ASP A 247 7.45 9.76 10.71
C ASP A 247 7.35 8.24 10.45
N TRP A 248 7.40 7.47 11.53
CA TRP A 248 7.31 6.01 11.50
C TRP A 248 5.91 5.47 11.19
N ASN A 249 4.90 6.34 11.23
CA ASN A 249 3.51 5.98 10.91
C ASN A 249 3.14 6.34 9.47
N GLU A 250 4.10 6.84 8.68
CA GLU A 250 3.95 7.19 7.27
C GLU A 250 2.88 8.27 6.98
N ASN A 251 2.51 9.07 7.98
CA ASN A 251 1.52 10.14 7.84
C ASN A 251 2.14 11.43 7.31
N GLU A 252 3.41 11.68 7.64
CA GLU A 252 4.14 12.85 7.18
C GLU A 252 5.15 12.41 6.13
N PHE A 253 5.03 12.92 4.90
CA PHE A 253 5.92 12.53 3.82
C PHE A 253 6.25 13.69 2.87
N ILE A 254 7.42 13.59 2.22
CA ILE A 254 7.88 14.45 1.14
C ILE A 254 7.99 13.60 -0.12
N PHE A 255 7.47 14.10 -1.23
CA PHE A 255 7.43 13.36 -2.48
C PHE A 255 8.22 14.07 -3.58
N PHE A 256 9.17 13.37 -4.18
CA PHE A 256 9.92 13.83 -5.34
C PHE A 256 9.57 12.99 -6.56
N GLU A 257 9.43 13.64 -7.72
CA GLU A 257 9.24 12.98 -9.00
C GLU A 257 10.31 13.45 -9.99
N ALA A 258 11.03 12.50 -10.57
CA ALA A 258 11.94 12.72 -11.67
C ALA A 258 11.28 12.24 -12.96
N GLN A 259 11.15 13.14 -13.94
CA GLN A 259 10.51 12.87 -15.23
C GLN A 259 11.50 12.85 -16.38
N ARG A 260 11.35 11.88 -17.28
CA ARG A 260 12.22 11.80 -18.45
C ARG A 260 11.90 12.93 -19.44
N PRO A 261 12.89 13.65 -19.98
CA PRO A 261 12.67 14.78 -20.90
C PRO A 261 12.25 14.37 -22.33
N ASN A 262 11.97 13.10 -22.61
CA ASN A 262 11.74 12.65 -23.98
C ASN A 262 10.30 12.96 -24.47
N LEU A 263 10.15 14.12 -25.10
CA LEU A 263 8.88 14.63 -25.65
C LEU A 263 8.31 13.74 -26.77
N SER A 264 9.12 12.91 -27.44
CA SER A 264 8.59 11.97 -28.45
C SER A 264 7.68 10.90 -27.84
N ARG A 265 7.72 10.74 -26.50
CA ARG A 265 6.87 9.80 -25.74
C ARG A 265 5.56 10.43 -25.28
N PHE A 266 5.47 11.76 -25.32
CA PHE A 266 4.30 12.55 -24.93
C PHE A 266 3.93 13.50 -26.08
N PRO A 267 3.21 13.01 -27.11
CA PRO A 267 3.03 13.74 -28.37
C PRO A 267 2.33 15.10 -28.27
N TRP A 268 1.69 15.44 -27.15
CA TRP A 268 1.12 16.78 -26.90
C TRP A 268 2.05 17.72 -26.11
N THR A 269 3.14 17.24 -25.50
CA THR A 269 4.16 18.10 -24.90
C THR A 269 5.13 18.57 -25.97
N THR A 270 4.61 19.21 -27.02
CA THR A 270 5.42 20.15 -27.79
C THR A 270 5.54 21.42 -26.95
N GLU A 271 6.52 21.46 -26.05
CA GLU A 271 7.13 22.75 -25.72
C GLU A 271 7.74 23.23 -27.03
N VAL A 272 7.07 24.20 -27.65
CA VAL A 272 7.58 24.96 -28.78
C VAL A 272 8.89 25.58 -28.31
N ALA A 273 10.01 25.07 -28.85
CA ALA A 273 11.30 25.74 -28.77
C ALA A 273 11.27 27.04 -29.59
#